data_AF-A0A9W8Z9X5-F1
#
_entry.id   AF-A0A9W8Z9X5-F1
#
_cell.length_a   1.000
_cell.length_b   1.000
_cell.length_c   1.000
_cell.angle_alpha   90.00
_cell.angle_beta   90.00
_cell.angle_gamma   90.00
#
_symmetry.space_group_name_H-M   'P 1'
#
loop_
_entity.id
_entity.type
_entity.pdbx_description
1 polymer ?
#
loop_
_entity_poly.entity_id
_entity_poly.type
_entity_poly.pdbx_seq_one_letter_code
_entity_poly.pdbx_strand_id
1 'polypeptide(L)'
;MAVPYNDTPDQDSEFASMRDSFYILMNLNQYKMKPVISMTREAEGLLRIALFSRDLKLVGTHKTLSQKRLKLAHDLRSNRRKGVVPIFLSTLWFIVALGISIEAAFGDLGSNLQAHNLAMGLFVSWLPILILCSIIDRNPVASDDIQRKLNKLVDLVCDSLVDPETRNEYVATFAGLPQEQHVAYWVSKVAAKADLVKADYFQGFAGQARTRFYYGAAYAILIDIEKAYIAERGRNWLSNPSEARAALVLGQLDQGCTWFDGRQLWTVLASIFLVGGTSVGAFVLSFNTPTVGLGCRTGGYLIFFVIALVLLLAEIVVWWLTSPLRNQDEFKSHLDAYTEHTESRRKTIFASLPGLASSKTLLARLLRTLESSVLQVSLMPLRLLPAKHRKERLAMTEATIRAHFWTLRNLTARNWLQRGFFTPLEFANLVWACYLLAAQTIGAFNNCACISSTWGGFGGYLDFRQLNVANSTAVEGYWIVGTVITCAVMGLGMGYIVLEWLLQVHLSTEDYGHAMSGLRRVRRFRYVTLWLKYPLDMFVRLVTYTLNTLQVRRISDRRLVLWTRATTYRPSVGQTLVSLGTDAQHLPFQEVGT
;
A
#
# COMPACT_ATOMS: atom_id res chain seq x y z
N MET A 1 -22.73 1.10 -3.79
CA MET A 1 -23.18 -0.22 -4.26
C MET A 1 -24.00 -0.94 -3.19
N ALA A 2 -23.77 -0.71 -1.89
CA ALA A 2 -24.51 -1.39 -0.82
C ALA A 2 -26.04 -1.25 -0.88
N VAL A 3 -26.56 -0.09 -1.29
CA VAL A 3 -28.00 0.22 -1.36
C VAL A 3 -28.41 0.64 -2.78
N PRO A 4 -29.72 0.75 -3.09
CA PRO A 4 -30.20 1.21 -4.39
C PRO A 4 -29.68 2.59 -4.76
N TYR A 5 -29.65 2.92 -6.07
CA TYR A 5 -29.01 4.14 -6.56
C TYR A 5 -29.61 5.43 -6.01
N ASN A 6 -30.95 5.48 -5.96
CA ASN A 6 -31.70 6.67 -5.55
C ASN A 6 -31.91 6.74 -4.03
N ASP A 7 -31.54 5.69 -3.31
CA ASP A 7 -31.84 5.55 -1.89
C ASP A 7 -30.77 6.23 -1.02
N THR A 8 -31.20 6.93 0.01
CA THR A 8 -30.37 7.61 1.01
C THR A 8 -30.71 7.07 2.40
N PRO A 9 -29.95 6.07 2.88
CA PRO A 9 -30.26 5.41 4.13
C PRO A 9 -30.12 6.35 5.34
N ASP A 10 -30.91 6.13 6.38
CA ASP A 10 -30.86 6.90 7.63
C ASP A 10 -29.63 6.58 8.49
N GLN A 11 -29.39 7.39 9.51
CA GLN A 11 -28.24 7.25 10.41
C GLN A 11 -28.25 5.94 11.21
N ASP A 12 -29.43 5.39 11.49
CA ASP A 12 -29.59 4.13 12.22
C ASP A 12 -29.64 2.90 11.29
N SER A 13 -29.42 3.11 9.98
CA SER A 13 -29.44 2.04 8.99
C SER A 13 -28.18 1.15 9.05
N GLU A 14 -28.31 -0.06 8.52
CA GLU A 14 -27.16 -0.96 8.30
C GLU A 14 -26.08 -0.34 7.43
N PHE A 15 -26.46 0.54 6.50
CA PHE A 15 -25.52 1.26 5.67
C PHE A 15 -24.62 2.18 6.50
N ALA A 16 -25.17 2.89 7.49
CA ALA A 16 -24.40 3.76 8.38
C ALA A 16 -23.40 2.95 9.21
N SER A 17 -23.83 1.79 9.74
CA SER A 17 -22.94 0.87 10.46
C SER A 17 -21.79 0.36 9.56
N MET A 18 -22.10 -0.05 8.32
CA MET A 18 -21.08 -0.46 7.34
C MET A 18 -20.13 0.67 6.96
N ARG A 19 -20.62 1.91 6.84
CA ARG A 19 -19.80 3.10 6.58
C ARG A 19 -18.74 3.30 7.67
N ASP A 20 -19.12 3.08 8.93
CA ASP A 20 -18.19 3.16 10.07
C ASP A 20 -17.14 2.06 10.01
N SER A 21 -17.54 0.82 9.70
CA SER A 21 -16.61 -0.30 9.50
C SER A 21 -15.59 -0.01 8.41
N PHE A 22 -16.02 0.48 7.24
CA PHE A 22 -15.09 0.82 6.15
C PHE A 22 -14.19 2.01 6.48
N TYR A 23 -14.69 2.98 7.25
CA TYR A 23 -13.85 4.08 7.70
C TYR A 23 -12.79 3.61 8.71
N ILE A 24 -13.14 2.73 9.66
CA ILE A 24 -12.16 2.11 10.57
C ILE A 24 -11.15 1.29 9.76
N LEU A 25 -11.60 0.47 8.82
CA LEU A 25 -10.74 -0.34 7.95
C LEU A 25 -9.71 0.51 7.18
N MET A 26 -10.12 1.67 6.67
CA MET A 26 -9.23 2.63 6.02
C MET A 26 -8.11 3.11 6.96
N ASN A 27 -8.42 3.31 8.25
CA ASN A 27 -7.45 3.67 9.28
C ASN A 27 -6.56 2.49 9.69
N LEU A 28 -7.08 1.27 9.79
CA LEU A 28 -6.29 0.07 10.10
C LEU A 28 -5.14 -0.13 9.11
N ASN A 29 -5.36 0.26 7.85
CA ASN A 29 -4.37 0.16 6.79
C ASN A 29 -3.08 0.97 7.05
N GLN A 30 -3.09 1.88 8.03
CA GLN A 30 -1.92 2.70 8.39
C GLN A 30 -1.02 2.06 9.44
N TYR A 31 -1.42 0.95 10.06
CA TYR A 31 -0.71 0.38 11.21
C TYR A 31 -0.15 -0.99 10.89
N LYS A 32 1.11 -1.24 11.30
CA LYS A 32 1.74 -2.57 11.18
C LYS A 32 1.12 -3.51 12.19
N MET A 33 0.76 -4.69 11.72
CA MET A 33 0.34 -5.79 12.58
C MET A 33 1.54 -6.58 13.11
N LYS A 34 1.35 -7.27 14.23
CA LYS A 34 2.34 -8.18 14.82
C LYS A 34 2.78 -9.25 13.79
N PRO A 35 4.08 -9.37 13.44
CA PRO A 35 4.55 -10.02 12.21
C PRO A 35 4.23 -11.52 12.09
N VAL A 36 4.18 -12.26 13.19
CA VAL A 36 3.84 -13.70 13.18
C VAL A 36 2.33 -13.93 13.12
N ILE A 37 1.56 -12.99 13.66
CA ILE A 37 0.10 -13.11 13.80
C ILE A 37 -0.61 -12.51 12.59
N SER A 38 -0.05 -11.48 11.99
CA SER A 38 -0.56 -10.83 10.76
C SER A 38 -0.67 -11.76 9.55
N MET A 39 -0.01 -12.93 9.60
CA MET A 39 -0.05 -13.93 8.54
C MET A 39 -1.03 -15.07 8.83
N THR A 40 -1.66 -15.10 10.02
CA THR A 40 -2.65 -16.14 10.36
C THR A 40 -4.04 -15.71 9.91
N ARG A 41 -4.80 -16.66 9.39
CA ARG A 41 -6.18 -16.40 8.95
C ARG A 41 -7.08 -16.04 10.13
N GLU A 42 -6.77 -16.55 11.32
CA GLU A 42 -7.55 -16.27 12.52
C GLU A 42 -7.39 -14.81 12.97
N ALA A 43 -6.22 -14.19 12.75
CA ALA A 43 -6.02 -12.77 13.01
C ALA A 43 -6.82 -11.89 12.03
N GLU A 44 -6.93 -12.31 10.78
CA GLU A 44 -7.80 -11.66 9.79
C GLU A 44 -9.29 -11.86 10.14
N GLY A 45 -9.67 -13.08 10.50
CA GLY A 45 -11.02 -13.42 10.97
C GLY A 45 -11.45 -12.60 12.18
N LEU A 46 -10.54 -12.40 13.14
CA LEU A 46 -10.78 -11.52 14.28
C LEU A 46 -11.05 -10.08 13.84
N LEU A 47 -10.27 -9.53 12.92
CA LEU A 47 -10.53 -8.19 12.38
C LEU A 47 -11.87 -8.12 11.65
N ARG A 48 -12.26 -9.15 10.91
CA ARG A 48 -13.56 -9.20 10.24
C ARG A 48 -14.71 -9.24 11.24
N ILE A 49 -14.58 -10.01 12.32
CA ILE A 49 -15.55 -9.98 13.43
C ILE A 49 -15.60 -8.57 14.00
N ALA A 50 -14.45 -7.99 14.39
CA ALA A 50 -14.39 -6.65 14.96
C ALA A 50 -15.02 -5.57 14.06
N LEU A 51 -14.83 -5.68 12.74
CA LEU A 51 -15.30 -4.70 11.76
C LEU A 51 -16.74 -4.93 11.33
N PHE A 52 -17.17 -6.17 11.12
CA PHE A 52 -18.45 -6.45 10.45
C PHE A 52 -19.49 -7.08 11.36
N SER A 53 -19.16 -7.67 12.50
CA SER A 53 -20.16 -8.25 13.42
C SER A 53 -21.05 -7.16 14.05
N ARG A 54 -22.36 -7.38 14.14
CA ARG A 54 -23.29 -6.42 14.78
C ARG A 54 -23.58 -6.81 16.23
N ASP A 55 -23.84 -8.09 16.46
CA ASP A 55 -24.56 -8.57 17.64
C ASP A 55 -23.65 -9.06 18.76
N LEU A 56 -22.33 -9.04 18.56
CA LEU A 56 -21.37 -9.37 19.62
C LEU A 56 -21.49 -8.37 20.77
N LYS A 57 -21.95 -8.86 21.93
CA LYS A 57 -21.89 -8.14 23.21
C LYS A 57 -20.46 -8.11 23.71
N LEU A 58 -20.07 -7.00 24.32
CA LEU A 58 -18.69 -6.83 24.77
C LEU A 58 -18.57 -7.05 26.27
N VAL A 59 -17.78 -8.05 26.66
CA VAL A 59 -17.54 -8.40 28.07
C VAL A 59 -17.01 -7.19 28.84
N GLY A 60 -17.51 -7.00 30.06
CA GLY A 60 -17.16 -5.86 30.92
C GLY A 60 -17.76 -4.51 30.48
N THR A 61 -18.64 -4.48 29.47
CA THR A 61 -19.35 -3.26 29.10
C THR A 61 -20.81 -3.53 28.73
N HIS A 62 -21.72 -2.61 29.05
CA HIS A 62 -23.13 -2.69 28.61
C HIS A 62 -23.34 -2.32 27.13
N LYS A 63 -22.29 -2.32 26.30
CA LYS A 63 -22.31 -1.81 24.92
C LYS A 63 -22.11 -2.94 23.93
N THR A 64 -22.79 -2.86 22.79
CA THR A 64 -22.55 -3.77 21.66
C THR A 64 -21.31 -3.35 20.88
N LEU A 65 -20.73 -4.28 20.13
CA LEU A 65 -19.62 -3.99 19.22
C LEU A 65 -19.95 -2.87 18.22
N SER A 66 -21.18 -2.86 17.70
CA SER A 66 -21.66 -1.80 16.79
C SER A 66 -21.59 -0.41 17.43
N GLN A 67 -22.02 -0.27 18.69
CA GLN A 67 -21.94 1.02 19.42
C GLN A 67 -20.50 1.47 19.67
N LYS A 68 -19.60 0.53 20.00
CA LYS A 68 -18.16 0.85 20.15
C LYS A 68 -17.53 1.27 18.83
N ARG A 69 -17.86 0.60 17.72
CA ARG A 69 -17.42 1.01 16.38
C ARG A 69 -17.94 2.39 16.00
N LEU A 70 -19.22 2.68 16.23
CA LEU A 70 -19.80 4.00 15.97
C LEU A 70 -19.04 5.10 16.73
N LYS A 71 -18.82 4.89 18.03
CA LYS A 71 -18.04 5.84 18.85
C LYS A 71 -16.61 6.00 18.32
N LEU A 72 -15.93 4.90 18.02
CA LEU A 72 -14.57 4.93 17.49
C LEU A 72 -14.51 5.66 16.14
N ALA A 73 -15.41 5.36 15.22
CA ALA A 73 -15.47 6.01 13.91
C ALA A 73 -15.77 7.50 14.04
N HIS A 74 -16.66 7.90 14.96
CA HIS A 74 -16.92 9.30 15.27
C HIS A 74 -15.67 10.02 15.80
N ASP A 75 -14.99 9.43 16.80
CA ASP A 75 -13.73 9.94 17.37
C ASP A 75 -12.63 10.05 16.29
N LEU A 76 -12.58 9.12 15.34
CA LEU A 76 -11.62 9.15 14.23
C LEU A 76 -11.95 10.21 13.17
N ARG A 77 -13.23 10.52 12.93
CA ARG A 77 -13.64 11.54 11.94
C ARG A 77 -13.43 12.96 12.47
N SER A 78 -13.71 13.20 13.75
CA SER A 78 -13.54 14.52 14.37
C SER A 78 -12.07 14.97 14.35
N ASN A 79 -11.12 14.03 14.46
CA ASN A 79 -9.68 14.32 14.49
C ASN A 79 -9.04 14.60 13.11
N ARG A 80 -9.71 14.36 11.98
CA ARG A 80 -9.11 14.48 10.63
C ARG A 80 -8.98 15.92 10.10
N ARG A 81 -9.85 16.84 10.52
CA ARG A 81 -10.16 18.09 9.77
C ARG A 81 -9.02 19.12 9.60
N LYS A 82 -7.87 18.97 10.27
CA LYS A 82 -6.89 20.08 10.40
C LYS A 82 -5.70 20.03 9.41
N GLY A 83 -5.44 18.90 8.75
CA GLY A 83 -4.20 18.71 7.98
C GLY A 83 -4.26 18.94 6.47
N VAL A 84 -5.46 19.03 5.88
CA VAL A 84 -5.67 18.97 4.42
C VAL A 84 -5.54 20.35 3.75
N VAL A 85 -6.06 21.39 4.39
CA VAL A 85 -6.09 22.76 3.84
C VAL A 85 -4.69 23.30 3.53
N PRO A 86 -3.69 23.20 4.43
CA PRO A 86 -2.34 23.70 4.15
C PRO A 86 -1.70 23.01 2.94
N ILE A 87 -2.02 21.74 2.71
CA ILE A 87 -1.46 20.97 1.61
C ILE A 87 -2.03 21.44 0.28
N PHE A 88 -3.34 21.68 0.20
CA PHE A 88 -3.94 22.27 -1.00
C PHE A 88 -3.43 23.68 -1.26
N LEU A 89 -3.24 24.51 -0.23
CA LEU A 89 -2.69 25.85 -0.40
C LEU A 89 -1.25 25.82 -0.93
N SER A 90 -0.40 24.94 -0.37
CA SER A 90 0.97 24.74 -0.86
C SER A 90 1.01 24.20 -2.29
N THR A 91 0.10 23.29 -2.63
CA THR A 91 -0.02 22.72 -3.97
C THR A 91 -0.48 23.77 -4.99
N LEU A 92 -1.46 24.61 -4.62
CA LEU A 92 -1.92 25.72 -5.45
C LEU A 92 -0.79 26.74 -5.68
N TRP A 93 -0.06 27.07 -4.62
CA TRP A 93 1.11 27.96 -4.73
C TRP A 93 2.17 27.41 -5.68
N PHE A 94 2.44 26.10 -5.64
CA PHE A 94 3.34 25.47 -6.61
C PHE A 94 2.86 25.63 -8.05
N ILE A 95 1.57 25.41 -8.32
CA ILE A 95 1.00 25.57 -9.68
C ILE A 95 1.15 27.02 -10.15
N VAL A 96 0.88 28.00 -9.29
CA VAL A 96 1.03 29.43 -9.61
C VAL A 96 2.50 29.76 -9.90
N ALA A 97 3.42 29.31 -9.05
CA ALA A 97 4.85 29.52 -9.25
C ALA A 97 5.35 28.87 -10.54
N LEU A 98 4.89 27.64 -10.87
CA LEU A 98 5.23 26.98 -12.13
C LEU A 98 4.68 27.77 -13.33
N GLY A 99 3.46 28.29 -13.26
CA GLY A 99 2.87 29.13 -14.31
C GLY A 99 3.67 30.39 -14.59
N ILE A 100 4.11 31.09 -13.53
CA ILE A 100 4.98 32.27 -13.65
C ILE A 100 6.34 31.88 -14.25
N SER A 101 6.94 30.77 -13.82
CA SER A 101 8.21 30.28 -14.38
C SER A 101 8.09 29.91 -15.86
N ILE A 102 6.95 29.37 -16.30
CA ILE A 102 6.69 29.09 -17.72
C ILE A 102 6.61 30.42 -18.48
N GLU A 103 5.80 31.38 -18.02
CA GLU A 103 5.65 32.67 -18.69
C GLU A 103 6.98 33.42 -18.80
N ALA A 104 7.75 33.50 -17.71
CA ALA A 104 9.07 34.13 -17.70
C ALA A 104 10.05 33.44 -18.64
N ALA A 105 9.98 32.10 -18.76
CA ALA A 105 10.86 31.36 -19.66
C ALA A 105 10.51 31.59 -21.13
N PHE A 106 9.23 31.64 -21.48
CA PHE A 106 8.80 31.91 -22.87
C PHE A 106 8.95 33.39 -23.27
N GLY A 107 8.97 34.32 -22.30
CA GLY A 107 9.25 35.74 -22.55
C GLY A 107 10.68 36.03 -23.02
N ASP A 108 11.65 35.19 -22.64
CA ASP A 108 13.06 35.27 -23.05
C ASP A 108 13.49 33.96 -23.72
N LEU A 109 12.77 33.62 -24.79
CA LEU A 109 12.93 32.35 -25.48
C LEU A 109 14.35 32.18 -26.04
N GLY A 110 14.92 30.99 -25.83
CA GLY A 110 16.29 30.67 -26.25
C GLY A 110 17.36 31.00 -25.20
N SER A 111 17.02 31.79 -24.18
CA SER A 111 17.91 32.10 -23.05
C SER A 111 18.24 30.85 -22.24
N ASN A 112 19.53 30.55 -22.13
CA ASN A 112 20.01 29.33 -21.49
C ASN A 112 19.63 29.30 -20.00
N LEU A 113 19.72 30.44 -19.31
CA LEU A 113 19.37 30.56 -17.88
C LEU A 113 17.90 30.24 -17.62
N GLN A 114 17.01 30.76 -18.47
CA GLN A 114 15.57 30.55 -18.30
C GLN A 114 15.15 29.12 -18.61
N ALA A 115 15.71 28.54 -19.66
CA ALA A 115 15.52 27.14 -20.00
C ALA A 115 15.82 26.21 -18.81
N HIS A 116 16.89 26.53 -18.11
CA HIS A 116 17.41 25.75 -17.00
C HIS A 116 16.56 25.84 -15.74
N ASN A 117 16.04 27.03 -15.43
CA ASN A 117 15.09 27.22 -14.35
C ASN A 117 13.77 26.49 -14.65
N LEU A 118 13.31 26.56 -15.89
CA LEU A 118 12.12 25.84 -16.34
C LEU A 118 12.32 24.32 -16.25
N ALA A 119 13.41 23.78 -16.82
CA ALA A 119 13.73 22.35 -16.75
C ALA A 119 13.79 21.82 -15.32
N MET A 120 14.35 22.59 -14.38
CA MET A 120 14.36 22.22 -12.96
C MET A 120 12.95 22.13 -12.41
N GLY A 121 12.10 23.14 -12.66
CA GLY A 121 10.70 23.15 -12.25
C GLY A 121 9.92 21.95 -12.81
N LEU A 122 10.16 21.62 -14.08
CA LEU A 122 9.56 20.44 -14.73
C LEU A 122 10.05 19.14 -14.09
N PHE A 123 11.34 19.01 -13.78
CA PHE A 123 11.92 17.82 -13.17
C PHE A 123 11.33 17.54 -11.78
N VAL A 124 11.05 18.57 -10.97
CA VAL A 124 10.48 18.41 -9.62
C VAL A 124 8.95 18.36 -9.58
N SER A 125 8.28 18.42 -10.73
CA SER A 125 6.81 18.47 -10.84
C SER A 125 6.09 17.21 -10.33
N TRP A 126 6.80 16.11 -10.05
CA TRP A 126 6.24 14.95 -9.36
C TRP A 126 6.14 15.12 -7.83
N LEU A 127 6.83 16.08 -7.22
CA LEU A 127 6.75 16.32 -5.76
C LEU A 127 5.34 16.72 -5.29
N PRO A 128 4.62 17.67 -5.95
CA PRO A 128 3.23 17.97 -5.60
C PRO A 128 2.31 16.74 -5.65
N ILE A 129 2.53 15.84 -6.62
CA ILE A 129 1.78 14.58 -6.74
C ILE A 129 2.00 13.73 -5.48
N LEU A 130 3.25 13.55 -5.04
CA LEU A 130 3.56 12.81 -3.81
C LEU A 130 2.99 13.48 -2.55
N ILE A 131 3.06 14.81 -2.49
CA ILE A 131 2.50 15.60 -1.40
C ILE A 131 0.97 15.38 -1.34
N LEU A 132 0.27 15.39 -2.47
CA LEU A 132 -1.17 15.09 -2.53
C LEU A 132 -1.48 13.64 -2.13
N CYS A 133 -0.67 12.65 -2.53
CA CYS A 133 -0.81 11.27 -2.06
C CYS A 133 -0.79 11.19 -0.52
N SER A 134 0.02 12.05 0.13
CA SER A 134 0.07 12.10 1.60
C SER A 134 -1.22 12.64 2.25
N ILE A 135 -2.06 13.40 1.52
CA ILE A 135 -3.38 13.86 2.01
C ILE A 135 -4.31 12.67 2.25
N ILE A 136 -4.29 11.70 1.32
CA ILE A 136 -5.07 10.47 1.45
C ILE A 136 -4.60 9.70 2.70
N ASP A 137 -3.29 9.72 2.99
CA ASP A 137 -2.66 9.04 4.13
C ASP A 137 -2.74 9.78 5.47
N ARG A 138 -3.09 11.07 5.52
CA ARG A 138 -3.20 11.79 6.80
C ARG A 138 -4.54 11.52 7.46
N ASN A 139 -4.55 10.55 8.37
CA ASN A 139 -5.77 10.23 9.12
C ASN A 139 -5.65 10.14 10.63
N PRO A 140 -4.45 10.35 11.21
CA PRO A 140 -4.50 11.19 12.41
C PRO A 140 -3.32 12.07 12.78
N VAL A 141 -3.66 13.15 13.51
CA VAL A 141 -2.74 14.05 14.22
C VAL A 141 -2.00 13.33 15.37
N ALA A 142 -2.57 12.25 15.92
CA ALA A 142 -1.97 11.42 16.97
C ALA A 142 -2.06 9.92 16.60
N SER A 143 -1.03 9.39 15.94
CA SER A 143 -0.96 7.98 15.53
C SER A 143 -1.10 7.01 16.70
N ASP A 144 -0.49 7.34 17.84
CA ASP A 144 -0.37 6.42 18.97
C ASP A 144 -1.67 6.32 19.77
N ASP A 145 -2.42 7.41 19.90
CA ASP A 145 -3.75 7.40 20.53
C ASP A 145 -4.71 6.50 19.74
N ILE A 146 -4.66 6.58 18.41
CA ILE A 146 -5.51 5.74 17.56
C ILE A 146 -5.05 4.29 17.56
N GLN A 147 -3.74 4.03 17.55
CA GLN A 147 -3.22 2.68 17.75
C GLN A 147 -3.76 2.08 19.05
N ARG A 148 -3.74 2.82 20.16
CA ARG A 148 -4.30 2.38 21.45
C ARG A 148 -5.80 2.13 21.36
N LYS A 149 -6.57 3.01 20.73
CA LYS A 149 -8.03 2.86 20.56
C LYS A 149 -8.37 1.64 19.68
N LEU A 150 -7.60 1.39 18.63
CA LEU A 150 -7.74 0.23 17.75
C LEU A 150 -7.40 -1.07 18.49
N ASN A 151 -6.25 -1.12 19.18
CA ASN A 151 -5.88 -2.27 20.00
C ASN A 151 -6.92 -2.55 21.07
N LYS A 152 -7.42 -1.50 21.75
CA LYS A 152 -8.50 -1.65 22.74
C LYS A 152 -9.78 -2.23 22.15
N LEU A 153 -10.14 -1.90 20.90
CA LEU A 153 -11.28 -2.53 20.23
C LEU A 153 -11.01 -4.02 19.99
N VAL A 154 -9.83 -4.35 19.48
CA VAL A 154 -9.42 -5.75 19.21
C VAL A 154 -9.38 -6.57 20.50
N ASP A 155 -8.79 -6.03 21.57
CA ASP A 155 -8.69 -6.69 22.88
C ASP A 155 -10.09 -6.97 23.47
N LEU A 156 -11.03 -6.02 23.39
CA LEU A 156 -12.41 -6.24 23.83
C LEU A 156 -13.11 -7.33 23.03
N VAL A 157 -12.84 -7.43 21.72
CA VAL A 157 -13.39 -8.51 20.89
C VAL A 157 -12.77 -9.85 21.28
N CYS A 158 -11.45 -9.91 21.52
CA CYS A 158 -10.80 -11.12 22.02
C CYS A 158 -11.44 -11.58 23.33
N ASP A 159 -11.57 -10.69 24.32
CA ASP A 159 -12.14 -11.01 25.63
C ASP A 159 -13.58 -11.55 25.52
N SER A 160 -14.35 -10.99 24.58
CA SER A 160 -15.74 -11.40 24.35
C SER A 160 -15.89 -12.72 23.59
N LEU A 161 -14.89 -13.10 22.79
CA LEU A 161 -14.88 -14.39 22.09
C LEU A 161 -14.32 -15.54 22.95
N VAL A 162 -13.47 -15.21 23.92
CA VAL A 162 -12.95 -16.18 24.90
C VAL A 162 -14.05 -16.59 25.88
N ASP A 163 -14.93 -15.66 26.27
CA ASP A 163 -16.08 -15.96 27.12
C ASP A 163 -17.07 -16.92 26.42
N PRO A 164 -17.30 -18.14 26.94
CA PRO A 164 -18.11 -19.14 26.27
C PRO A 164 -19.59 -18.75 26.18
N GLU A 165 -20.13 -18.04 27.17
CA GLU A 165 -21.53 -17.58 27.16
C GLU A 165 -21.76 -16.56 26.06
N THR A 166 -20.95 -15.50 26.03
CA THR A 166 -21.02 -14.46 24.98
C THR A 166 -20.75 -15.04 23.60
N ARG A 167 -19.80 -15.98 23.46
CA ARG A 167 -19.51 -16.64 22.19
C ARG A 167 -20.69 -17.47 21.71
N ASN A 168 -21.32 -18.26 22.57
CA ASN A 168 -22.45 -19.10 22.20
C ASN A 168 -23.68 -18.24 21.85
N GLU A 169 -23.93 -17.17 22.61
CA GLU A 169 -24.97 -16.20 22.28
C GLU A 169 -24.71 -15.56 20.90
N TYR A 170 -23.46 -15.17 20.64
CA TYR A 170 -23.07 -14.61 19.34
C TYR A 170 -23.25 -15.60 18.19
N VAL A 171 -22.83 -16.86 18.34
CA VAL A 171 -23.02 -17.89 17.32
C VAL A 171 -24.52 -18.14 17.06
N ALA A 172 -25.34 -18.14 18.12
CA ALA A 172 -26.79 -18.29 18.01
C ALA A 172 -27.47 -17.16 17.22
N THR A 173 -26.84 -15.98 17.09
CA THR A 173 -27.39 -14.90 16.23
C THR A 173 -27.37 -15.23 14.74
N PHE A 174 -26.59 -16.24 14.33
CA PHE A 174 -26.55 -16.75 12.95
C PHE A 174 -27.47 -17.96 12.74
N ALA A 175 -28.28 -18.33 13.75
CA ALA A 175 -29.18 -19.46 13.67
C ALA A 175 -30.13 -19.35 12.47
N GLY A 176 -30.21 -20.41 11.67
CA GLY A 176 -31.07 -20.48 10.49
C GLY A 176 -30.49 -19.87 9.21
N LEU A 177 -29.23 -19.42 9.23
CA LEU A 177 -28.50 -19.08 8.01
C LEU A 177 -27.78 -20.33 7.46
N PRO A 178 -27.64 -20.47 6.13
CA PRO A 178 -26.98 -21.64 5.54
C PRO A 178 -25.51 -21.78 5.98
N GLN A 179 -24.85 -20.69 6.38
CA GLN A 179 -23.46 -20.72 6.84
C GLN A 179 -23.29 -20.87 8.36
N GLU A 180 -24.36 -21.11 9.13
CA GLU A 180 -24.32 -21.15 10.60
C GLU A 180 -23.19 -22.04 11.15
N GLN A 181 -23.11 -23.30 10.70
CA GLN A 181 -22.10 -24.25 11.16
C GLN A 181 -20.67 -23.79 10.85
N HIS A 182 -20.48 -23.16 9.69
CA HIS A 182 -19.18 -22.62 9.29
C HIS A 182 -18.79 -21.41 10.15
N VAL A 183 -19.74 -20.53 10.47
CA VAL A 183 -19.51 -19.40 11.38
C VAL A 183 -19.16 -19.92 12.77
N ALA A 184 -19.92 -20.89 13.30
CA ALA A 184 -19.68 -21.47 14.61
C ALA A 184 -18.26 -22.08 14.73
N TYR A 185 -17.87 -22.90 13.74
CA TYR A 185 -16.54 -23.47 13.65
C TYR A 185 -15.46 -22.38 13.57
N TRP A 186 -15.66 -21.39 12.69
CA TRP A 186 -14.69 -20.32 12.47
C TRP A 186 -14.50 -19.43 13.69
N VAL A 187 -15.59 -19.02 14.33
CA VAL A 187 -15.58 -18.23 15.57
C VAL A 187 -14.85 -18.99 16.69
N SER A 188 -15.11 -20.30 16.83
CA SER A 188 -14.42 -21.14 17.81
C SER A 188 -12.91 -21.22 17.54
N LYS A 189 -12.52 -21.34 16.26
CA LYS A 189 -11.12 -21.36 15.83
C LYS A 189 -10.41 -20.02 16.08
N VAL A 190 -11.08 -18.90 15.84
CA VAL A 190 -10.57 -17.56 16.17
C VAL A 190 -10.43 -17.39 17.68
N ALA A 191 -11.43 -17.81 18.46
CA ALA A 191 -11.42 -17.75 19.92
C ALA A 191 -10.24 -18.54 20.51
N ALA A 192 -9.95 -19.73 19.99
CA ALA A 192 -8.82 -20.56 20.43
C ALA A 192 -7.44 -19.89 20.26
N LYS A 193 -7.33 -18.90 19.36
CA LYS A 193 -6.09 -18.12 19.15
C LYS A 193 -6.17 -16.70 19.70
N ALA A 194 -7.28 -16.30 20.29
CA ALA A 194 -7.51 -14.92 20.75
C ALA A 194 -6.45 -14.46 21.75
N ASP A 195 -6.03 -15.32 22.69
CA ASP A 195 -5.00 -14.99 23.69
C ASP A 195 -3.63 -14.71 23.09
N LEU A 196 -3.28 -15.36 21.98
CA LEU A 196 -2.02 -15.10 21.27
C LEU A 196 -2.04 -13.75 20.54
N VAL A 197 -3.23 -13.39 20.05
CA VAL A 197 -3.53 -12.20 19.23
C VAL A 197 -3.71 -10.95 20.09
N LYS A 198 -4.23 -11.13 21.31
CA LYS A 198 -4.45 -10.10 22.32
C LYS A 198 -3.16 -9.37 22.68
N ALA A 199 -3.32 -8.08 23.03
CA ALA A 199 -2.25 -7.15 23.35
C ALA A 199 -1.29 -6.85 22.18
N ASP A 200 -1.22 -5.56 21.82
CA ASP A 200 -0.34 -5.03 20.78
C ASP A 200 -0.54 -5.68 19.40
N TYR A 201 -1.81 -5.91 19.02
CA TYR A 201 -2.16 -6.38 17.67
C TYR A 201 -1.53 -5.49 16.60
N PHE A 202 -1.71 -4.18 16.76
CA PHE A 202 -1.02 -3.14 16.02
C PHE A 202 0.20 -2.68 16.82
N GLN A 203 1.40 -2.82 16.26
CA GLN A 203 2.67 -2.55 16.94
C GLN A 203 3.33 -1.22 16.56
N GLY A 204 2.86 -0.56 15.50
CA GLY A 204 3.34 0.77 15.16
C GLY A 204 2.71 1.36 13.92
N PHE A 205 2.86 2.67 13.77
CA PHE A 205 2.42 3.38 12.58
C PHE A 205 3.32 3.04 11.38
N ALA A 206 2.73 2.44 10.35
CA ALA A 206 3.36 2.14 9.08
C ALA A 206 3.27 3.32 8.11
N GLY A 207 2.16 4.07 8.16
CA GLY A 207 1.68 4.94 7.09
C GLY A 207 1.27 4.16 5.83
N GLN A 208 0.30 4.67 5.07
CA GLN A 208 -0.02 4.14 3.74
C GLN A 208 1.13 4.47 2.79
N ALA A 209 1.62 3.45 2.07
CA ALA A 209 2.73 3.57 1.12
C ALA A 209 4.10 4.01 1.68
N ARG A 210 4.29 4.14 3.00
CA ARG A 210 5.63 4.46 3.60
C ARG A 210 6.44 3.23 3.96
N THR A 211 5.78 2.09 4.10
CA THR A 211 6.45 0.80 4.22
C THR A 211 6.39 0.10 2.86
N ARG A 212 7.55 -0.29 2.34
CA ARG A 212 7.71 -0.97 1.04
C ARG A 212 6.78 -2.19 0.97
N PHE A 213 6.03 -2.30 -0.13
CA PHE A 213 5.05 -3.35 -0.43
C PHE A 213 4.22 -3.77 0.80
N TYR A 214 3.83 -2.77 1.60
CA TYR A 214 2.91 -2.97 2.70
C TYR A 214 1.49 -2.78 2.20
N TYR A 215 0.70 -3.85 2.24
CA TYR A 215 -0.66 -3.87 1.73
C TYR A 215 -1.73 -3.70 2.81
N GLY A 216 -1.33 -3.85 4.07
CA GLY A 216 -2.19 -3.80 5.24
C GLY A 216 -3.35 -4.80 5.23
N ALA A 217 -4.15 -4.79 6.29
CA ALA A 217 -5.34 -5.66 6.39
C ALA A 217 -6.44 -5.22 5.43
N ALA A 218 -6.52 -3.92 5.14
CA ALA A 218 -7.62 -3.38 4.35
C ALA A 218 -7.65 -3.96 2.94
N TYR A 219 -6.50 -4.09 2.29
CA TYR A 219 -6.44 -4.64 0.94
C TYR A 219 -6.91 -6.10 0.88
N ALA A 220 -6.40 -6.94 1.78
CA ALA A 220 -6.77 -8.35 1.87
C ALA A 220 -8.27 -8.53 2.17
N ILE A 221 -8.77 -7.84 3.20
CA ILE A 221 -10.18 -7.88 3.59
C ILE A 221 -11.07 -7.38 2.45
N LEU A 222 -10.72 -6.26 1.79
CA LEU A 222 -11.54 -5.70 0.70
C LEU A 222 -11.62 -6.62 -0.51
N ILE A 223 -10.52 -7.25 -0.92
CA ILE A 223 -10.53 -8.22 -2.01
C ILE A 223 -11.38 -9.43 -1.65
N ASP A 224 -11.25 -9.91 -0.43
CA ASP A 224 -11.93 -11.13 -0.04
C ASP A 224 -13.43 -10.92 0.10
N ILE A 225 -13.88 -9.83 0.72
CA ILE A 225 -15.31 -9.49 0.75
C ILE A 225 -15.87 -9.21 -0.65
N GLU A 226 -15.03 -8.66 -1.56
CA GLU A 226 -15.41 -8.45 -2.95
C GLU A 226 -15.76 -9.79 -3.59
N LYS A 227 -14.86 -10.77 -3.48
CA LYS A 227 -15.04 -12.10 -4.08
C LYS A 227 -16.10 -12.95 -3.36
N ALA A 228 -16.14 -12.92 -2.03
CA ALA A 228 -16.99 -13.77 -1.22
C ALA A 228 -18.47 -13.42 -1.32
N TYR A 229 -18.80 -12.12 -1.48
CA TYR A 229 -20.20 -11.69 -1.40
C TYR A 229 -20.56 -10.57 -2.38
N ILE A 230 -19.76 -9.49 -2.42
CA ILE A 230 -20.17 -8.24 -3.11
C ILE A 230 -20.22 -8.41 -4.64
N ALA A 231 -19.28 -9.15 -5.24
CA ALA A 231 -19.19 -9.30 -6.69
C ALA A 231 -20.36 -10.08 -7.29
N GLU A 232 -20.90 -11.08 -6.56
CA GLU A 232 -22.04 -11.86 -7.02
C GLU A 232 -23.36 -11.09 -6.89
N ARG A 233 -23.57 -10.41 -5.77
CA ARG A 233 -24.80 -9.65 -5.51
C ARG A 233 -24.84 -8.31 -6.24
N GLY A 234 -23.69 -7.68 -6.47
CA GLY A 234 -23.55 -6.39 -7.16
C GLY A 234 -24.18 -5.22 -6.40
N ARG A 235 -25.00 -4.38 -7.06
CA ARG A 235 -25.71 -3.28 -6.40
C ARG A 235 -26.88 -3.80 -5.57
N ASN A 236 -27.07 -3.17 -4.40
CA ASN A 236 -28.03 -3.55 -3.37
C ASN A 236 -27.65 -4.85 -2.63
N TRP A 237 -26.34 -5.10 -2.48
CA TRP A 237 -25.85 -6.27 -1.77
C TRP A 237 -26.20 -6.29 -0.28
N LEU A 238 -26.54 -5.14 0.32
CA LEU A 238 -26.96 -5.03 1.72
C LEU A 238 -28.49 -5.22 1.91
N SER A 239 -29.19 -5.73 0.90
CA SER A 239 -30.62 -6.00 0.97
C SER A 239 -30.98 -7.04 2.04
N ASN A 240 -30.14 -8.06 2.22
CA ASN A 240 -30.23 -9.02 3.32
C ASN A 240 -29.03 -8.81 4.28
N PRO A 241 -29.19 -8.02 5.36
CA PRO A 241 -28.08 -7.63 6.19
C PRO A 241 -27.51 -8.79 7.02
N SER A 242 -28.33 -9.73 7.51
CA SER A 242 -27.86 -10.87 8.31
C SER A 242 -26.95 -11.78 7.48
N GLU A 243 -27.39 -12.14 6.27
CA GLU A 243 -26.60 -12.93 5.32
C GLU A 243 -25.31 -12.18 4.91
N ALA A 244 -25.42 -10.88 4.59
CA ALA A 244 -24.26 -10.08 4.23
C ALA A 244 -23.22 -10.07 5.37
N ARG A 245 -23.66 -9.89 6.61
CA ARG A 245 -22.77 -9.84 7.78
C ARG A 245 -22.09 -11.19 8.04
N ALA A 246 -22.84 -12.29 7.93
CA ALA A 246 -22.29 -13.64 8.06
C ALA A 246 -21.21 -13.91 6.98
N ALA A 247 -21.52 -13.59 5.72
CA ALA A 247 -20.58 -13.76 4.61
C ALA A 247 -19.34 -12.87 4.73
N LEU A 248 -19.48 -11.63 5.22
CA LEU A 248 -18.35 -10.71 5.44
C LEU A 248 -17.45 -11.15 6.61
N VAL A 249 -18.02 -11.77 7.64
CA VAL A 249 -17.26 -12.31 8.78
C VAL A 249 -16.47 -13.56 8.38
N LEU A 250 -17.08 -14.46 7.60
CA LEU A 250 -16.42 -15.66 7.07
C LEU A 250 -15.37 -15.31 5.99
N GLY A 251 -15.81 -14.59 4.95
CA GLY A 251 -15.15 -14.45 3.64
C GLY A 251 -14.73 -15.78 3.00
N GLN A 252 -13.77 -15.76 2.06
CA GLN A 252 -13.35 -16.99 1.39
C GLN A 252 -12.42 -17.81 2.30
N LEU A 253 -12.79 -19.07 2.50
CA LEU A 253 -12.03 -20.01 3.33
C LEU A 253 -10.73 -20.48 2.67
N ASP A 254 -10.51 -20.19 1.38
CA ASP A 254 -9.44 -20.83 0.60
C ASP A 254 -8.15 -20.02 0.49
N GLN A 255 -8.17 -18.70 0.69
CA GLN A 255 -6.99 -17.83 0.52
C GLN A 255 -6.80 -16.91 1.73
N GLY A 256 -5.62 -16.92 2.38
CA GLY A 256 -5.29 -15.92 3.40
C GLY A 256 -4.88 -14.58 2.77
N CYS A 257 -4.44 -13.60 3.57
CA CYS A 257 -3.89 -12.33 3.07
C CYS A 257 -2.92 -12.51 1.88
N THR A 258 -3.40 -12.30 0.65
CA THR A 258 -2.56 -12.39 -0.55
C THR A 258 -1.70 -11.14 -0.65
N TRP A 259 -0.39 -11.28 -0.46
CA TRP A 259 0.57 -10.17 -0.47
C TRP A 259 1.05 -9.76 -1.87
N PHE A 260 0.63 -10.38 -2.97
CA PHE A 260 1.00 -9.91 -4.31
C PHE A 260 -0.15 -10.04 -5.29
N ASP A 261 -0.79 -8.91 -5.59
CA ASP A 261 -1.87 -8.83 -6.55
C ASP A 261 -1.41 -8.07 -7.80
N GLY A 262 -1.61 -8.67 -8.99
CA GLY A 262 -1.36 -8.01 -10.27
C GLY A 262 -2.12 -6.71 -10.50
N ARG A 263 -3.24 -6.44 -9.79
CA ARG A 263 -3.94 -5.14 -9.80
C ARG A 263 -3.02 -4.00 -9.38
N GLN A 264 -2.05 -4.27 -8.52
CA GLN A 264 -1.11 -3.26 -8.04
C GLN A 264 0.01 -2.98 -9.04
N LEU A 265 0.26 -3.87 -9.99
CA LEU A 265 1.21 -3.61 -11.06
C LEU A 265 0.79 -2.35 -11.84
N TRP A 266 -0.51 -2.11 -12.00
CA TRP A 266 -1.03 -0.84 -12.52
C TRP A 266 -0.61 0.37 -11.67
N THR A 267 -0.68 0.30 -10.33
CA THR A 267 -0.24 1.41 -9.47
C THR A 267 1.26 1.65 -9.52
N VAL A 268 2.05 0.59 -9.72
CA VAL A 268 3.51 0.69 -9.93
C VAL A 268 3.79 1.35 -11.28
N LEU A 269 3.14 0.89 -12.35
CA LEU A 269 3.27 1.46 -13.69
C LEU A 269 2.82 2.94 -13.72
N ALA A 270 1.73 3.27 -13.03
CA ALA A 270 1.28 4.65 -12.91
C ALA A 270 2.33 5.52 -12.19
N SER A 271 2.96 5.02 -11.13
CA SER A 271 4.06 5.73 -10.46
C SER A 271 5.25 5.95 -11.39
N ILE A 272 5.65 4.94 -12.17
CA ILE A 272 6.72 5.05 -13.18
C ILE A 272 6.34 6.09 -14.24
N PHE A 273 5.10 6.07 -14.73
CA PHE A 273 4.60 7.01 -15.72
C PHE A 273 4.57 8.45 -15.19
N LEU A 274 4.15 8.68 -13.95
CA LEU A 274 4.07 10.02 -13.37
C LEU A 274 5.47 10.62 -13.13
N VAL A 275 6.39 9.85 -12.53
CA VAL A 275 7.77 10.32 -12.29
C VAL A 275 8.55 10.41 -13.59
N GLY A 276 8.47 9.39 -14.44
CA GLY A 276 9.14 9.34 -15.73
C GLY A 276 8.60 10.38 -16.70
N GLY A 277 7.29 10.50 -16.85
CA GLY A 277 6.66 11.46 -17.75
C GLY A 277 6.96 12.92 -17.39
N THR A 278 6.95 13.27 -16.10
CA THR A 278 7.36 14.62 -15.66
C THR A 278 8.87 14.86 -15.87
N SER A 279 9.70 13.84 -15.67
CA SER A 279 11.16 13.92 -15.91
C SER A 279 11.52 14.00 -17.39
N VAL A 280 10.74 13.36 -18.27
CA VAL A 280 10.95 13.39 -19.73
C VAL A 280 10.82 14.80 -20.28
N GLY A 281 9.86 15.61 -19.81
CA GLY A 281 9.75 16.99 -20.28
C GLY A 281 10.97 17.84 -19.90
N ALA A 282 11.52 17.65 -18.70
CA ALA A 282 12.77 18.29 -18.29
C ALA A 282 13.98 17.83 -19.12
N PHE A 283 14.03 16.53 -19.45
CA PHE A 283 15.05 15.95 -20.32
C PHE A 283 14.97 16.51 -21.74
N VAL A 284 13.78 16.51 -22.37
CA VAL A 284 13.56 17.03 -23.73
C VAL A 284 13.97 18.50 -23.80
N LEU A 285 13.59 19.30 -22.81
CA LEU A 285 13.97 20.70 -22.77
C LEU A 285 15.48 20.85 -22.69
N SER A 286 16.11 20.18 -21.71
CA SER A 286 17.56 20.31 -21.45
C SER A 286 18.44 19.72 -22.56
N PHE A 287 17.94 18.73 -23.31
CA PHE A 287 18.67 18.08 -24.42
C PHE A 287 18.72 18.95 -25.66
N ASN A 288 17.70 19.79 -25.85
CA ASN A 288 17.54 20.64 -27.03
C ASN A 288 17.82 22.13 -26.77
N THR A 289 18.15 22.52 -25.54
CA THR A 289 18.67 23.89 -25.27
C THR A 289 20.17 23.97 -25.57
N PRO A 290 20.81 25.17 -25.59
CA PRO A 290 22.18 25.36 -26.07
C PRO A 290 23.21 24.73 -25.12
N THR A 291 23.27 23.41 -25.23
CA THR A 291 24.18 22.36 -24.75
C THR A 291 23.66 21.07 -25.43
N VAL A 292 23.54 21.06 -26.76
CA VAL A 292 22.79 20.00 -27.47
C VAL A 292 23.43 18.63 -27.18
N GLY A 293 22.63 17.70 -26.67
CA GLY A 293 23.05 16.33 -26.36
C GLY A 293 23.08 15.96 -24.87
N LEU A 294 23.89 14.95 -24.57
CA LEU A 294 24.06 14.38 -23.23
C LEU A 294 25.18 15.11 -22.46
N GLY A 295 24.89 16.34 -22.00
CA GLY A 295 25.73 17.07 -21.04
C GLY A 295 25.53 16.60 -19.60
N CYS A 296 26.19 17.21 -18.61
CA CYS A 296 25.99 16.75 -17.21
C CYS A 296 24.57 16.95 -16.70
N ARG A 297 23.80 17.89 -17.28
CA ARG A 297 22.40 18.15 -16.88
C ARG A 297 21.48 17.02 -17.33
N THR A 298 21.35 16.85 -18.65
CA THR A 298 20.51 15.82 -19.27
C THR A 298 20.96 14.43 -18.89
N GLY A 299 22.27 14.20 -18.90
CA GLY A 299 22.88 12.97 -18.40
C GLY A 299 22.60 12.77 -16.91
N GLY A 300 22.62 13.84 -16.11
CA GLY A 300 22.28 13.79 -14.69
C GLY A 300 20.85 13.33 -14.42
N TYR A 301 19.88 13.90 -15.13
CA TYR A 301 18.47 13.47 -15.07
C TYR A 301 18.29 12.02 -15.54
N LEU A 302 18.98 11.63 -16.61
CA LEU A 302 18.93 10.25 -17.13
C LEU A 302 19.51 9.25 -16.12
N ILE A 303 20.67 9.54 -15.52
CA ILE A 303 21.29 8.70 -14.49
C ILE A 303 20.36 8.54 -13.30
N PHE A 304 19.78 9.64 -12.79
CA PHE A 304 18.81 9.59 -11.69
C PHE A 304 17.65 8.64 -12.00
N PHE A 305 17.04 8.81 -13.18
CA PHE A 305 15.87 8.03 -13.59
C PHE A 305 16.21 6.55 -13.81
N VAL A 306 17.33 6.25 -14.48
CA VAL A 306 17.78 4.88 -14.73
C VAL A 306 18.07 4.17 -13.41
N ILE A 307 18.80 4.81 -12.48
CA ILE A 307 19.06 4.24 -11.15
C ILE A 307 17.74 3.99 -10.42
N ALA A 308 16.82 4.96 -10.39
CA ALA A 308 15.52 4.82 -9.74
C ALA A 308 14.71 3.65 -10.34
N LEU A 309 14.67 3.53 -11.67
CA LEU A 309 13.94 2.47 -12.37
C LEU A 309 14.56 1.09 -12.11
N VAL A 310 15.88 0.96 -12.20
CA VAL A 310 16.59 -0.30 -11.94
C VAL A 310 16.39 -0.73 -10.49
N LEU A 311 16.47 0.21 -9.53
CA LEU A 311 16.21 -0.08 -8.11
C LEU A 311 14.78 -0.57 -7.90
N LEU A 312 13.78 0.10 -8.50
CA LEU A 312 12.38 -0.31 -8.40
C LEU A 312 12.15 -1.71 -9.01
N LEU A 313 12.71 -2.00 -10.19
CA LEU A 313 12.58 -3.30 -10.84
C LEU A 313 13.28 -4.41 -10.05
N ALA A 314 14.51 -4.17 -9.60
CA ALA A 314 15.25 -5.10 -8.75
C ALA A 314 14.49 -5.36 -7.44
N GLU A 315 13.87 -4.32 -6.87
CA GLU A 315 13.04 -4.46 -5.69
C GLU A 315 11.81 -5.33 -5.97
N ILE A 316 11.03 -5.04 -7.02
CA ILE A 316 9.88 -5.87 -7.41
C ILE A 316 10.29 -7.35 -7.58
N VAL A 317 11.44 -7.61 -8.23
CA VAL A 317 11.96 -8.97 -8.42
C VAL A 317 12.32 -9.62 -7.09
N VAL A 318 13.06 -8.94 -6.21
CA VAL A 318 13.41 -9.46 -4.87
C VAL A 318 12.15 -9.76 -4.07
N TRP A 319 11.17 -8.86 -4.09
CA TRP A 319 9.93 -9.02 -3.35
C TRP A 319 9.05 -10.13 -3.91
N TRP A 320 8.99 -10.28 -5.22
CA TRP A 320 8.31 -11.39 -5.87
C TRP A 320 8.95 -12.73 -5.51
N LEU A 321 10.27 -12.84 -5.62
CA LEU A 321 11.04 -14.06 -5.31
C LEU A 321 11.03 -14.43 -3.83
N THR A 322 10.96 -13.44 -2.92
CA THR A 322 10.94 -13.66 -1.47
C THR A 322 9.54 -13.62 -0.85
N SER A 323 8.49 -13.48 -1.67
CA SER A 323 7.12 -13.37 -1.17
C SER A 323 6.68 -14.67 -0.48
N PRO A 324 6.08 -14.58 0.72
CA PRO A 324 5.69 -15.76 1.50
C PRO A 324 4.54 -16.56 0.87
N LEU A 325 3.89 -16.06 -0.19
CA LEU A 325 2.86 -16.81 -0.92
C LEU A 325 3.42 -18.08 -1.57
N ARG A 326 4.68 -18.06 -2.03
CA ARG A 326 5.36 -19.28 -2.52
C ARG A 326 5.62 -20.29 -1.39
N ASN A 327 5.80 -19.77 -0.18
CA ASN A 327 6.05 -20.57 1.01
C ASN A 327 4.77 -20.92 1.76
N GLN A 328 3.58 -20.39 1.44
CA GLN A 328 2.36 -20.74 2.19
C GLN A 328 1.90 -22.16 1.84
N ASP A 329 2.12 -22.61 0.61
CA ASP A 329 1.87 -23.99 0.19
C ASP A 329 2.90 -24.96 0.83
N GLU A 330 4.19 -24.60 0.85
CA GLU A 330 5.23 -25.38 1.53
C GLU A 330 5.14 -25.32 3.07
N PHE A 331 4.81 -24.16 3.64
CA PHE A 331 4.66 -23.98 5.08
C PHE A 331 3.42 -24.68 5.58
N LYS A 332 2.33 -24.73 4.80
CA LYS A 332 1.14 -25.51 5.16
C LYS A 332 1.44 -27.00 5.10
N SER A 333 2.12 -27.50 4.05
CA SER A 333 2.57 -28.90 4.03
C SER A 333 3.55 -29.22 5.17
N HIS A 334 4.44 -28.29 5.51
CA HIS A 334 5.36 -28.46 6.64
C HIS A 334 4.66 -28.34 7.99
N LEU A 335 3.67 -27.46 8.15
CA LEU A 335 2.91 -27.29 9.39
C LEU A 335 1.97 -28.47 9.60
N ASP A 336 1.30 -28.97 8.55
CA ASP A 336 0.47 -30.17 8.63
C ASP A 336 1.34 -31.39 9.02
N ALA A 337 2.52 -31.55 8.41
CA ALA A 337 3.51 -32.55 8.82
C ALA A 337 4.12 -32.27 10.23
N TYR A 338 4.23 -31.01 10.64
CA TYR A 338 4.71 -30.64 11.98
C TYR A 338 3.65 -30.95 13.03
N THR A 339 2.38 -30.68 12.75
CA THR A 339 1.25 -30.87 13.67
C THR A 339 0.99 -32.36 13.89
N GLU A 340 1.27 -33.20 12.89
CA GLU A 340 1.35 -34.67 13.06
C GLU A 340 2.57 -35.14 13.88
N HIS A 341 3.59 -34.31 14.10
CA HIS A 341 4.83 -34.69 14.80
C HIS A 341 5.15 -33.89 16.08
N THR A 342 4.32 -32.92 16.48
CA THR A 342 4.55 -32.10 17.68
C THR A 342 3.77 -32.55 18.91
N GLU A 343 3.95 -33.81 19.30
CA GLU A 343 4.20 -34.11 20.73
C GLU A 343 5.70 -34.17 21.05
N SER A 344 6.59 -34.11 20.05
CA SER A 344 8.02 -34.16 20.31
C SER A 344 8.78 -33.16 19.46
N ARG A 345 9.59 -32.35 20.15
CA ARG A 345 10.78 -31.65 19.64
C ARG A 345 10.58 -30.22 19.06
N ARG A 346 10.90 -29.29 19.96
CA ARG A 346 11.18 -27.88 19.72
C ARG A 346 12.54 -27.72 19.02
N LYS A 347 12.59 -27.59 17.68
CA LYS A 347 13.76 -27.01 17.00
C LYS A 347 13.36 -26.19 15.77
N THR A 348 13.81 -24.95 15.79
CA THR A 348 13.64 -23.91 14.76
C THR A 348 14.31 -24.31 13.44
N ILE A 349 13.53 -24.59 12.40
CA ILE A 349 14.01 -24.70 11.02
C ILE A 349 13.24 -23.66 10.19
N PHE A 350 13.90 -22.54 9.90
CA PHE A 350 13.42 -21.60 8.89
C PHE A 350 13.88 -22.11 7.51
N ALA A 351 12.92 -22.49 6.68
CA ALA A 351 13.14 -22.91 5.29
C ALA A 351 13.93 -21.83 4.51
N SER A 352 15.02 -22.26 3.88
CA SER A 352 15.89 -21.43 3.06
C SER A 352 15.81 -21.90 1.61
N LEU A 353 15.53 -20.98 0.68
CA LEU A 353 15.63 -21.22 -0.76
C LEU A 353 17.08 -21.67 -1.10
N PRO A 354 17.29 -22.75 -1.88
CA PRO A 354 18.61 -23.33 -2.10
C PRO A 354 19.61 -22.37 -2.77
N GLY A 355 19.16 -21.45 -3.64
CA GLY A 355 20.02 -20.42 -4.24
C GLY A 355 20.36 -19.24 -3.32
N LEU A 356 19.53 -18.96 -2.31
CA LEU A 356 19.74 -17.90 -1.31
C LEU A 356 20.36 -18.44 -0.01
N ALA A 357 20.35 -19.75 0.19
CA ALA A 357 21.02 -20.41 1.31
C ALA A 357 22.54 -20.25 1.20
N SER A 358 23.10 -20.41 -0.02
CA SER A 358 24.52 -20.16 -0.25
C SER A 358 24.88 -18.69 0.01
N SER A 359 24.06 -17.74 -0.43
CA SER A 359 24.29 -16.31 -0.17
C SER A 359 24.16 -15.95 1.31
N LYS A 360 23.21 -16.56 2.04
CA LYS A 360 23.10 -16.40 3.50
C LYS A 360 24.34 -16.94 4.22
N THR A 361 24.90 -18.07 3.80
CA THR A 361 26.11 -18.61 4.43
C THR A 361 27.33 -17.72 4.15
N LEU A 362 27.49 -17.24 2.92
CA LEU A 362 28.57 -16.33 2.54
C LEU A 362 28.44 -15.00 3.28
N LEU A 363 27.21 -14.47 3.37
CA LEU A 363 26.90 -13.27 4.11
C LEU A 363 27.12 -13.44 5.62
N ALA A 364 26.71 -14.57 6.20
CA ALA A 364 26.95 -14.87 7.60
C ALA A 364 28.46 -14.96 7.89
N ARG A 365 29.27 -15.46 6.95
CA ARG A 365 30.73 -15.41 7.03
C ARG A 365 31.24 -13.97 6.99
N LEU A 366 30.85 -13.18 5.99
CA LEU A 366 31.25 -11.76 5.89
C LEU A 366 30.86 -10.96 7.14
N LEU A 367 29.66 -11.16 7.67
CA LEU A 367 29.20 -10.53 8.91
C LEU A 367 29.98 -11.02 10.14
N ARG A 368 30.53 -12.24 10.15
CA ARG A 368 31.45 -12.69 11.22
C ARG A 368 32.79 -12.00 11.11
N THR A 369 33.32 -11.87 9.90
CA THR A 369 34.58 -11.16 9.68
C THR A 369 34.43 -9.69 10.09
N LEU A 370 33.37 -9.02 9.62
CA LEU A 370 33.06 -7.64 10.00
C LEU A 370 32.80 -7.48 11.50
N GLU A 371 32.05 -8.39 12.14
CA GLU A 371 31.86 -8.38 13.60
C GLU A 371 33.21 -8.41 14.32
N SER A 372 34.12 -9.30 13.92
CA SER A 372 35.44 -9.41 14.53
C SER A 372 36.30 -8.16 14.31
N SER A 373 36.27 -7.56 13.12
CA SER A 373 36.99 -6.33 12.81
C SER A 373 36.43 -5.12 13.57
N VAL A 374 35.11 -4.95 13.60
CA VAL A 374 34.46 -3.85 14.33
C VAL A 374 34.74 -3.95 15.83
N LEU A 375 34.67 -5.15 16.42
CA LEU A 375 35.01 -5.38 17.82
C LEU A 375 36.47 -5.00 18.11
N GLN A 376 37.42 -5.38 17.24
CA GLN A 376 38.83 -5.02 17.43
C GLN A 376 39.04 -3.49 17.38
N VAL A 377 38.47 -2.83 16.37
CA VAL A 377 38.61 -1.38 16.17
C VAL A 377 37.90 -0.60 17.28
N SER A 378 36.67 -0.96 17.66
CA SER A 378 35.91 -0.23 18.68
C SER A 378 36.48 -0.40 20.08
N LEU A 379 37.05 -1.56 20.40
CA LEU A 379 37.61 -1.83 21.72
C LEU A 379 39.03 -1.29 21.89
N MET A 380 39.77 -0.99 20.80
CA MET A 380 41.14 -0.47 20.89
C MET A 380 41.22 0.89 21.64
N PRO A 381 40.40 1.92 21.34
CA PRO A 381 40.41 3.18 22.09
C PRO A 381 39.99 3.01 23.55
N LEU A 382 38.97 2.18 23.81
CA LEU A 382 38.50 1.85 25.16
C LEU A 382 39.56 1.09 25.98
N ARG A 383 40.47 0.37 25.31
CA ARG A 383 41.61 -0.26 25.96
C ARG A 383 42.72 0.74 26.28
N LEU A 384 42.85 1.84 25.56
CA LEU A 384 43.91 2.83 25.78
C LEU A 384 43.53 3.88 26.85
N LEU A 385 42.23 4.14 27.05
CA LEU A 385 41.76 5.11 28.05
C LEU A 385 41.78 4.56 29.48
N PRO A 386 42.47 5.20 30.45
CA PRO A 386 42.42 4.82 31.85
C PRO A 386 41.10 5.27 32.49
N ALA A 387 40.19 4.32 32.77
CA ALA A 387 38.90 4.58 33.39
C ALA A 387 38.65 3.62 34.56
N LYS A 388 38.08 4.13 35.65
CA LYS A 388 37.77 3.38 36.89
C LYS A 388 36.83 2.16 36.66
N HIS A 389 36.02 2.19 35.61
CA HIS A 389 35.05 1.14 35.24
C HIS A 389 35.35 0.46 33.88
N ARG A 390 36.63 0.35 33.51
CA ARG A 390 37.06 -0.12 32.17
C ARG A 390 36.54 -1.51 31.79
N LYS A 391 36.60 -2.49 32.70
CA LYS A 391 36.15 -3.87 32.44
C LYS A 391 34.66 -3.94 32.12
N GLU A 392 33.85 -3.23 32.89
CA GLU A 392 32.39 -3.19 32.73
C GLU A 392 32.00 -2.50 31.42
N ARG A 393 32.60 -1.34 31.11
CA ARG A 393 32.35 -0.63 29.83
C ARG A 393 32.75 -1.46 28.62
N LEU A 394 33.89 -2.17 28.67
CA LEU A 394 34.32 -3.07 27.60
C LEU A 394 33.32 -4.22 27.39
N ALA A 395 32.91 -4.89 28.48
CA ALA A 395 31.96 -5.99 28.41
C ALA A 395 30.58 -5.54 27.90
N MET A 396 30.09 -4.39 28.36
CA MET A 396 28.81 -3.81 27.90
C MET A 396 28.88 -3.43 26.42
N THR A 397 29.98 -2.82 25.97
CA THR A 397 30.16 -2.44 24.56
C THR A 397 30.26 -3.68 23.66
N GLU A 398 31.04 -4.69 24.07
CA GLU A 398 31.15 -5.97 23.37
C GLU A 398 29.78 -6.68 23.28
N ALA A 399 29.03 -6.75 24.39
CA ALA A 399 27.70 -7.34 24.41
C ALA A 399 26.72 -6.59 23.48
N THR A 400 26.78 -5.26 23.48
CA THR A 400 25.92 -4.42 22.62
C THR A 400 26.25 -4.63 21.13
N ILE A 401 27.53 -4.67 20.77
CA ILE A 401 27.96 -4.92 19.39
C ILE A 401 27.57 -6.34 18.95
N ARG A 402 27.84 -7.36 19.77
CA ARG A 402 27.45 -8.75 19.47
C ARG A 402 25.95 -8.90 19.34
N ALA A 403 25.17 -8.29 20.24
CA ALA A 403 23.71 -8.28 20.16
C ALA A 403 23.26 -7.63 18.84
N HIS A 404 23.86 -6.51 18.45
CA HIS A 404 23.56 -5.86 17.17
C HIS A 404 23.85 -6.78 15.96
N PHE A 405 25.04 -7.38 15.88
CA PHE A 405 25.38 -8.32 14.80
C PHE A 405 24.52 -9.59 14.81
N TRP A 406 24.11 -10.06 15.98
CA TRP A 406 23.18 -11.19 16.09
C TRP A 406 21.80 -10.82 15.54
N THR A 407 21.28 -9.62 15.84
CA THR A 407 20.02 -9.16 15.23
C THR A 407 20.12 -9.01 13.72
N LEU A 408 21.26 -8.53 13.19
CA LEU A 408 21.53 -8.43 11.75
C LEU A 408 21.56 -9.80 11.06
N ARG A 409 22.15 -10.81 11.69
CA ARG A 409 22.19 -12.18 11.16
C ARG A 409 20.82 -12.84 11.09
N ASN A 410 19.93 -12.50 12.01
CA ASN A 410 18.57 -13.04 12.07
C ASN A 410 17.59 -12.29 11.17
N LEU A 411 18.04 -11.28 10.42
CA LEU A 411 17.18 -10.62 9.44
C LEU A 411 16.80 -11.57 8.30
N THR A 412 15.55 -11.42 7.83
CA THR A 412 15.13 -12.06 6.58
C THR A 412 15.98 -11.54 5.43
N ALA A 413 16.19 -12.35 4.39
CA ALA A 413 16.96 -11.94 3.21
C ALA A 413 16.44 -10.62 2.61
N ARG A 414 15.11 -10.43 2.66
CA ARG A 414 14.45 -9.20 2.25
C ARG A 414 14.85 -8.00 3.09
N ASN A 415 14.78 -8.11 4.41
CA ASN A 415 15.18 -7.02 5.31
C ASN A 415 16.68 -6.72 5.17
N TRP A 416 17.50 -7.74 4.88
CA TRP A 416 18.91 -7.56 4.63
C TRP A 416 19.17 -6.80 3.34
N LEU A 417 18.61 -7.24 2.21
CA LEU A 417 18.71 -6.53 0.92
C LEU A 417 18.17 -5.11 1.01
N GLN A 418 17.06 -4.92 1.73
CA GLN A 418 16.51 -3.59 1.96
C GLN A 418 17.52 -2.67 2.66
N ARG A 419 18.09 -3.10 3.79
CA ARG A 419 18.99 -2.25 4.59
C ARG A 419 20.40 -2.14 4.01
N GLY A 420 20.93 -3.21 3.43
CA GLY A 420 22.30 -3.29 2.96
C GLY A 420 22.50 -2.86 1.50
N PHE A 421 21.47 -2.97 0.66
CA PHE A 421 21.58 -2.69 -0.77
C PHE A 421 20.64 -1.56 -1.22
N PHE A 422 19.32 -1.71 -1.02
CA PHE A 422 18.36 -0.75 -1.56
C PHE A 422 18.40 0.61 -0.86
N THR A 423 18.38 0.66 0.48
CA THR A 423 18.39 1.93 1.21
C THR A 423 19.64 2.78 0.96
N PRO A 424 20.88 2.22 0.96
CA PRO A 424 22.07 3.00 0.60
C PRO A 424 22.05 3.52 -0.84
N LEU A 425 21.62 2.72 -1.81
CA LEU A 425 21.54 3.14 -3.21
C LEU A 425 20.45 4.18 -3.45
N GLU A 426 19.30 4.05 -2.81
CA GLU A 426 18.25 5.09 -2.82
C GLU A 426 18.74 6.39 -2.19
N PHE A 427 19.47 6.31 -1.07
CA PHE A 427 20.09 7.47 -0.45
C PHE A 427 21.11 8.13 -1.38
N ALA A 428 21.97 7.34 -2.04
CA ALA A 428 22.91 7.85 -3.04
C ALA A 428 22.17 8.52 -4.21
N ASN A 429 21.07 7.93 -4.69
CA ASN A 429 20.26 8.51 -5.76
C ASN A 429 19.52 9.79 -5.32
N LEU A 430 19.10 9.88 -4.06
CA LEU A 430 18.55 11.09 -3.47
C LEU A 430 19.62 12.18 -3.36
N VAL A 431 20.82 11.85 -2.88
CA VAL A 431 21.97 12.78 -2.83
C VAL A 431 22.30 13.27 -4.24
N TRP A 432 22.24 12.39 -5.24
CA TRP A 432 22.40 12.76 -6.65
C TRP A 432 21.33 13.75 -7.11
N ALA A 433 20.05 13.50 -6.80
CA ALA A 433 18.97 14.45 -7.10
C ALA A 433 19.17 15.81 -6.41
N CYS A 434 19.53 15.82 -5.12
CA CYS A 434 19.84 17.05 -4.39
C CYS A 434 21.04 17.79 -4.99
N TYR A 435 22.07 17.05 -5.41
CA TYR A 435 23.22 17.62 -6.12
C TYR A 435 22.78 18.27 -7.44
N LEU A 436 21.94 17.61 -8.25
CA LEU A 436 21.43 18.20 -9.50
C LEU A 436 20.68 19.51 -9.23
N LEU A 437 19.83 19.53 -8.20
CA LEU A 437 19.09 20.74 -7.82
C LEU A 437 20.05 21.86 -7.37
N ALA A 438 20.98 21.58 -6.44
CA ALA A 438 21.91 22.56 -5.92
C ALA A 438 22.91 23.07 -6.98
N ALA A 439 23.46 22.17 -7.80
CA ALA A 439 24.37 22.52 -8.87
C ALA A 439 23.69 23.39 -9.93
N GLN A 440 22.42 23.12 -10.24
CA GLN A 440 21.65 23.91 -11.17
C GLN A 440 21.25 25.28 -10.58
N THR A 441 20.85 25.37 -9.30
CA THR A 441 20.52 26.66 -8.67
C THR A 441 21.71 27.60 -8.54
N ILE A 442 22.91 27.06 -8.28
CA ILE A 442 24.15 27.85 -8.18
C ILE A 442 24.77 28.11 -9.57
N GLY A 443 24.26 27.46 -10.62
CA GLY A 443 24.80 27.59 -11.98
C GLY A 443 26.12 26.83 -12.18
N ALA A 444 26.44 25.84 -11.34
CA ALA A 444 27.66 25.04 -11.43
C ALA A 444 27.79 24.27 -12.77
N PHE A 445 26.68 24.03 -13.46
CA PHE A 445 26.66 23.42 -14.79
C PHE A 445 26.93 24.40 -15.95
N ASN A 446 27.05 25.71 -15.69
CA ASN A 446 27.40 26.73 -16.70
C ASN A 446 28.92 26.80 -16.93
N ASN A 447 29.58 25.66 -17.15
CA ASN A 447 31.00 25.64 -17.48
C ASN A 447 31.25 24.81 -18.74
N CYS A 448 32.32 25.14 -19.47
CA CYS A 448 32.61 24.50 -20.76
C CYS A 448 32.75 22.98 -20.61
N ALA A 449 33.40 22.49 -19.54
CA ALA A 449 33.58 21.06 -19.31
C ALA A 449 32.26 20.29 -19.19
N CYS A 450 31.25 20.91 -18.61
CA CYS A 450 29.96 20.29 -18.43
C CYS A 450 29.11 20.32 -19.70
N ILE A 451 29.20 21.42 -20.44
CA ILE A 451 28.47 21.61 -21.69
C ILE A 451 29.05 20.71 -22.79
N SER A 452 30.38 20.61 -22.89
CA SER A 452 31.07 19.75 -23.87
C SER A 452 31.27 18.31 -23.39
N SER A 453 30.62 17.93 -22.28
CA SER A 453 30.81 16.62 -21.64
C SER A 453 30.62 15.46 -22.63
N THR A 454 31.45 14.42 -22.48
CA THR A 454 31.48 13.23 -23.35
C THR A 454 30.56 12.11 -22.89
N TRP A 455 29.61 12.38 -21.98
CA TRP A 455 28.73 11.34 -21.44
C TRP A 455 27.90 10.63 -22.51
N GLY A 456 27.62 11.28 -23.65
CA GLY A 456 26.96 10.68 -24.81
C GLY A 456 27.87 9.94 -25.80
N GLY A 457 29.14 9.70 -25.48
CA GLY A 457 30.11 9.00 -26.34
C GLY A 457 30.73 9.86 -27.45
N PHE A 458 30.00 10.81 -28.02
CA PHE A 458 30.47 11.68 -29.11
C PHE A 458 30.89 13.09 -28.68
N GLY A 459 30.81 13.42 -27.38
CA GLY A 459 31.03 14.78 -26.88
C GLY A 459 29.84 15.71 -27.15
N GLY A 460 29.60 16.66 -26.25
CA GLY A 460 28.68 17.77 -26.50
C GLY A 460 29.31 18.77 -27.47
N TYR A 461 28.55 19.25 -28.46
CA TYR A 461 29.01 20.33 -29.34
C TYR A 461 28.70 21.69 -28.69
N LEU A 462 29.73 22.54 -28.56
CA LEU A 462 29.60 23.90 -28.06
C LEU A 462 29.67 24.89 -29.22
N ASP A 463 28.53 25.51 -29.55
CA ASP A 463 28.50 26.67 -30.46
C ASP A 463 28.66 27.96 -29.65
N PHE A 464 29.82 28.60 -29.74
CA PHE A 464 30.09 29.88 -29.08
C PHE A 464 29.14 31.00 -29.53
N ARG A 465 28.52 30.89 -30.72
CA ARG A 465 27.52 31.86 -31.20
C ARG A 465 26.16 31.70 -30.52
N GLN A 466 25.90 30.52 -29.93
CA GLN A 466 24.61 30.18 -29.32
C GLN A 466 24.72 29.89 -27.81
N LEU A 467 25.87 30.19 -27.20
CA LEU A 467 26.18 29.84 -25.81
C LEU A 467 25.14 30.34 -24.80
N ASN A 468 24.66 31.57 -25.00
CA ASN A 468 23.71 32.24 -24.10
C ASN A 468 22.28 32.24 -24.64
N VAL A 469 22.13 32.29 -25.96
CA VAL A 469 20.83 32.38 -26.65
C VAL A 469 20.85 31.42 -27.83
N ALA A 470 19.94 30.46 -27.83
CA ALA A 470 19.73 29.59 -28.98
C ALA A 470 18.83 30.26 -30.02
N ASN A 471 19.34 30.46 -31.23
CA ASN A 471 18.63 31.17 -32.30
C ASN A 471 17.81 30.25 -33.22
N SER A 472 17.74 28.95 -32.92
CA SER A 472 17.01 27.98 -33.74
C SER A 472 15.52 28.00 -33.42
N THR A 473 14.68 28.12 -34.46
CA THR A 473 13.21 28.07 -34.35
C THR A 473 12.70 26.73 -33.81
N ALA A 474 13.51 25.67 -33.90
CA ALA A 474 13.16 24.37 -33.33
C ALA A 474 13.15 24.37 -31.79
N VAL A 475 13.90 25.27 -31.15
CA VAL A 475 14.01 25.36 -29.69
C VAL A 475 12.65 25.66 -29.06
N GLU A 476 11.89 26.57 -29.67
CA GLU A 476 10.52 26.88 -29.26
C GLU A 476 9.64 25.62 -29.24
N GLY A 477 9.68 24.84 -30.32
CA GLY A 477 8.94 23.58 -30.42
C GLY A 477 9.30 22.60 -29.31
N TYR A 478 10.59 22.42 -29.00
CA TYR A 478 11.01 21.51 -27.93
C TYR A 478 10.62 22.00 -26.54
N TRP A 479 10.63 23.30 -26.28
CA TRP A 479 10.20 23.87 -25.00
C TRP A 479 8.71 23.70 -24.80
N ILE A 480 7.91 23.93 -25.85
CA ILE A 480 6.47 23.68 -25.84
C ILE A 480 6.22 22.20 -25.55
N VAL A 481 6.87 21.29 -26.29
CA VAL A 481 6.70 19.85 -26.10
C VAL A 481 7.07 19.42 -24.68
N GLY A 482 8.23 19.82 -24.18
CA GLY A 482 8.68 19.46 -22.82
C GLY A 482 7.75 19.98 -21.72
N THR A 483 7.35 21.25 -21.83
CA THR A 483 6.43 21.88 -20.88
C THR A 483 5.05 21.23 -20.91
N VAL A 484 4.48 21.03 -22.11
CA VAL A 484 3.15 20.41 -22.28
C VAL A 484 3.14 18.98 -21.74
N ILE A 485 4.15 18.17 -22.04
CA ILE A 485 4.25 16.78 -21.52
C ILE A 485 4.23 16.79 -20.00
N THR A 486 5.12 17.56 -19.36
CA THR A 486 5.21 17.57 -17.91
C THR A 486 3.95 18.13 -17.26
N CYS A 487 3.41 19.26 -17.75
CA CYS A 487 2.18 19.85 -17.20
C CYS A 487 0.97 18.93 -17.38
N ALA A 488 0.86 18.24 -18.52
CA ALA A 488 -0.22 17.27 -18.75
C ALA A 488 -0.10 16.08 -17.81
N VAL A 489 1.08 15.45 -17.69
CA VAL A 489 1.30 14.30 -16.80
C VAL A 489 1.07 14.69 -15.34
N MET A 490 1.59 15.84 -14.91
CA MET A 490 1.39 16.37 -13.57
C MET A 490 -0.09 16.66 -13.30
N GLY A 491 -0.75 17.38 -14.20
CA GLY A 491 -2.17 17.72 -14.08
C GLY A 491 -3.07 16.48 -14.02
N LEU A 492 -2.79 15.46 -14.84
CA LEU A 492 -3.48 14.17 -14.80
C LEU A 492 -3.25 13.45 -13.47
N GLY A 493 -2.00 13.39 -12.97
CA GLY A 493 -1.68 12.77 -11.69
C GLY A 493 -2.37 13.44 -10.51
N MET A 494 -2.27 14.77 -10.42
CA MET A 494 -2.91 15.56 -9.38
C MET A 494 -4.43 15.46 -9.45
N GLY A 495 -5.00 15.61 -10.66
CA GLY A 495 -6.43 15.48 -10.91
C GLY A 495 -6.97 14.11 -10.50
N TYR A 496 -6.24 13.04 -10.81
CA TYR A 496 -6.61 11.68 -10.42
C TYR A 496 -6.64 11.50 -8.89
N ILE A 497 -5.60 11.96 -8.17
CA ILE A 497 -5.53 11.84 -6.71
C ILE A 497 -6.66 12.63 -6.03
N VAL A 498 -6.88 13.88 -6.46
CA VAL A 498 -7.96 14.73 -5.94
C VAL A 498 -9.31 14.09 -6.24
N LEU A 499 -9.48 13.52 -7.43
CA LEU A 499 -10.69 12.82 -7.80
C LEU A 499 -10.96 11.62 -6.89
N GLU A 500 -9.98 10.74 -6.69
CA GLU A 500 -10.12 9.58 -5.80
C GLU A 500 -10.40 9.99 -4.35
N TRP A 501 -9.77 11.07 -3.88
CA TRP A 501 -10.08 11.66 -2.57
C TRP A 501 -11.54 12.14 -2.49
N LEU A 502 -12.02 12.89 -3.49
CA LEU A 502 -13.41 13.37 -3.56
C LEU A 502 -14.42 12.22 -3.61
N LEU A 503 -14.09 11.10 -4.26
CA LEU A 503 -14.94 9.91 -4.31
C LEU A 503 -15.11 9.26 -2.92
N GLN A 504 -14.11 9.39 -2.05
CA GLN A 504 -14.08 8.74 -0.72
C GLN A 504 -14.44 9.66 0.44
N VAL A 505 -14.46 10.98 0.23
CA VAL A 505 -14.64 11.97 1.31
C VAL A 505 -15.90 11.75 2.15
N HIS A 506 -16.98 11.25 1.54
CA HIS A 506 -18.25 10.95 2.21
C HIS A 506 -18.14 9.89 3.34
N LEU A 507 -17.14 8.99 3.29
CA LEU A 507 -16.88 8.03 4.37
C LEU A 507 -16.27 8.70 5.60
N SER A 508 -15.59 9.81 5.39
CA SER A 508 -14.87 10.56 6.41
C SER A 508 -15.61 11.77 6.96
N THR A 509 -16.71 12.18 6.32
CA THR A 509 -17.56 13.26 6.81
C THR A 509 -18.26 12.83 8.10
N GLU A 510 -18.08 13.60 9.15
CA GLU A 510 -18.65 13.36 10.48
C GLU A 510 -20.17 13.54 10.47
N ASP A 511 -20.65 14.67 9.94
CA ASP A 511 -22.07 14.94 9.78
C ASP A 511 -22.70 13.98 8.76
N TYR A 512 -23.72 13.25 9.20
CA TYR A 512 -24.35 12.21 8.39
C TYR A 512 -25.11 12.78 7.18
N GLY A 513 -25.80 13.90 7.35
CA GLY A 513 -26.55 14.57 6.27
C GLY A 513 -25.62 15.05 5.15
N HIS A 514 -24.50 15.68 5.51
CA HIS A 514 -23.46 16.08 4.57
C HIS A 514 -22.80 14.86 3.92
N ALA A 515 -22.56 13.78 4.66
CA ALA A 515 -22.04 12.53 4.09
C ALA A 515 -23.00 11.96 3.02
N MET A 516 -24.31 11.95 3.27
CA MET A 516 -25.29 11.46 2.29
C MET A 516 -25.43 12.38 1.07
N SER A 517 -25.32 13.70 1.25
CA SER A 517 -25.21 14.65 0.15
C SER A 517 -23.97 14.38 -0.71
N GLY A 518 -22.82 14.15 -0.07
CA GLY A 518 -21.58 13.75 -0.73
C GLY A 518 -21.74 12.44 -1.51
N LEU A 519 -22.36 11.42 -0.90
CA LEU A 519 -22.63 10.13 -1.55
C LEU A 519 -23.51 10.29 -2.80
N ARG A 520 -24.56 11.13 -2.75
CA ARG A 520 -25.41 11.44 -3.92
C ARG A 520 -24.61 12.08 -5.05
N ARG A 521 -23.73 13.04 -4.73
CA ARG A 521 -22.85 13.69 -5.70
C ARG A 521 -21.87 12.68 -6.32
N VAL A 522 -21.24 11.84 -5.51
CA VAL A 522 -20.33 10.78 -5.96
C VAL A 522 -21.03 9.79 -6.88
N ARG A 523 -22.27 9.39 -6.56
CA ARG A 523 -23.09 8.51 -7.40
C ARG A 523 -23.40 9.14 -8.76
N ARG A 524 -23.83 10.40 -8.79
CA ARG A 524 -24.07 11.15 -10.02
C ARG A 524 -22.80 11.30 -10.85
N PHE A 525 -21.69 11.65 -10.20
CA PHE A 525 -20.40 11.76 -10.87
C PHE A 525 -19.95 10.44 -11.48
N ARG A 526 -20.01 9.32 -10.74
CA ARG A 526 -19.66 7.99 -11.27
C ARG A 526 -20.57 7.54 -12.40
N TYR A 527 -21.85 7.93 -12.36
CA TYR A 527 -22.76 7.68 -13.47
C TYR A 527 -22.33 8.43 -14.73
N VAL A 528 -22.08 9.74 -14.59
CA VAL A 528 -21.67 10.60 -15.71
C VAL A 528 -20.30 10.22 -16.26
N THR A 529 -19.40 9.71 -15.43
CA THR A 529 -18.05 9.28 -15.86
C THR A 529 -17.94 7.81 -16.24
N LEU A 530 -19.05 7.07 -16.22
CA LEU A 530 -19.05 5.64 -16.52
C LEU A 530 -18.58 5.36 -17.96
N TRP A 531 -18.95 6.21 -18.91
CA TRP A 531 -18.56 6.07 -20.32
C TRP A 531 -17.04 6.17 -20.53
N LEU A 532 -16.35 6.96 -19.69
CA LEU A 532 -14.89 7.08 -19.74
C LEU A 532 -14.20 5.83 -19.20
N LYS A 533 -14.81 5.15 -18.20
CA LYS A 533 -14.25 3.93 -17.61
C LYS A 533 -14.52 2.68 -18.45
N TYR A 534 -15.63 2.66 -19.19
CA TYR A 534 -16.00 1.52 -20.02
C TYR A 534 -14.91 1.02 -20.98
N PRO A 535 -14.23 1.87 -21.78
CA PRO A 535 -13.16 1.41 -22.67
C PRO A 535 -11.95 0.87 -21.90
N LEU A 536 -11.64 1.45 -20.73
CA LEU A 536 -10.56 0.97 -19.88
C LEU A 536 -10.88 -0.41 -19.29
N ASP A 537 -12.11 -0.61 -18.80
CA ASP A 537 -12.56 -1.89 -18.27
C ASP A 537 -12.59 -2.96 -19.38
N MET A 538 -13.02 -2.60 -20.59
CA MET A 538 -12.93 -3.44 -21.79
C MET A 538 -11.48 -3.82 -22.11
N PHE A 539 -10.56 -2.86 -22.09
CA PHE A 539 -9.15 -3.10 -22.32
C PHE A 539 -8.55 -4.04 -21.25
N VAL A 540 -8.85 -3.82 -19.97
CA VAL A 540 -8.38 -4.69 -18.88
C VAL A 540 -8.92 -6.11 -19.04
N ARG A 541 -10.18 -6.27 -19.46
CA ARG A 541 -10.74 -7.59 -19.76
C ARG A 541 -10.05 -8.26 -20.94
N LEU A 542 -9.77 -7.51 -22.01
CA LEU A 542 -9.05 -8.00 -23.18
C LEU A 542 -7.66 -8.47 -22.78
N VAL A 543 -6.89 -7.65 -22.04
CA VAL A 543 -5.57 -8.02 -21.53
C VAL A 543 -5.66 -9.26 -20.63
N THR A 544 -6.62 -9.30 -19.71
CA THR A 544 -6.80 -10.46 -18.82
C THR A 544 -7.15 -11.73 -19.61
N TYR A 545 -8.03 -11.62 -20.61
CA TYR A 545 -8.38 -12.71 -21.49
C TYR A 545 -7.16 -13.21 -22.27
N THR A 546 -6.38 -12.31 -22.86
CA THR A 546 -5.14 -12.68 -23.57
C THR A 546 -4.11 -13.35 -22.66
N LEU A 547 -3.92 -12.85 -21.43
CA LEU A 547 -3.02 -13.48 -20.46
C LEU A 547 -3.51 -14.85 -20.00
N ASN A 548 -4.83 -15.03 -19.86
CA ASN A 548 -5.44 -16.32 -19.53
C ASN A 548 -5.32 -17.31 -20.70
N THR A 549 -5.52 -16.87 -21.95
CA THR A 549 -5.33 -17.73 -23.13
C THR A 549 -3.89 -18.17 -23.30
N LEU A 550 -2.92 -17.33 -22.89
CA LEU A 550 -1.51 -17.67 -22.89
C LEU A 550 -1.12 -18.62 -21.75
N GLN A 551 -2.07 -19.09 -20.92
CA GLN A 551 -1.86 -19.96 -19.76
C GLN A 551 -0.82 -19.45 -18.75
N VAL A 552 -0.41 -18.18 -18.85
CA VAL A 552 0.59 -17.57 -17.98
C VAL A 552 0.06 -17.50 -16.53
N ARG A 553 -1.26 -17.63 -16.33
CA ARG A 553 -1.88 -17.60 -15.01
C ARG A 553 -3.26 -18.27 -15.00
N ARG A 554 -3.50 -19.26 -14.13
CA ARG A 554 -4.86 -19.78 -13.80
C ARG A 554 -5.65 -18.71 -13.02
N ILE A 555 -6.09 -17.63 -13.68
CA ILE A 555 -6.95 -16.59 -13.09
C ILE A 555 -8.43 -16.92 -13.38
N SER A 556 -8.86 -18.14 -13.07
CA SER A 556 -10.18 -18.63 -13.49
C SER A 556 -11.36 -17.97 -12.76
N ASP A 557 -11.20 -17.50 -11.52
CA ASP A 557 -12.35 -17.05 -10.69
C ASP A 557 -12.37 -15.55 -10.34
N ARG A 558 -11.85 -14.69 -11.22
CA ARG A 558 -11.90 -13.25 -10.96
C ARG A 558 -13.25 -12.63 -11.31
N ARG A 559 -14.15 -12.60 -10.32
CA ARG A 559 -15.35 -11.77 -10.35
C ARG A 559 -14.97 -10.31 -10.01
N LEU A 560 -15.32 -9.37 -10.89
CA LEU A 560 -15.06 -7.93 -10.72
C LEU A 560 -16.38 -7.21 -10.45
N VAL A 561 -16.42 -6.36 -9.42
CA VAL A 561 -17.59 -5.51 -9.16
C VAL A 561 -17.70 -4.44 -10.24
N LEU A 562 -18.72 -4.57 -11.09
CA LEU A 562 -19.06 -3.54 -12.07
C LEU A 562 -20.00 -2.53 -11.44
N TRP A 563 -19.68 -1.26 -11.59
CA TRP A 563 -20.59 -0.20 -11.17
C TRP A 563 -21.75 -0.12 -12.16
N THR A 564 -22.97 -0.42 -11.72
CA THR A 564 -24.19 -0.40 -12.55
C THR A 564 -25.23 0.50 -11.90
N ARG A 565 -26.08 1.19 -12.67
CA ARG A 565 -27.17 1.98 -12.09
C ARG A 565 -28.26 1.09 -11.50
N ALA A 566 -28.65 0.07 -12.25
CA ALA A 566 -29.70 -0.87 -11.91
C ALA A 566 -29.33 -1.68 -10.66
N THR A 567 -30.35 -2.05 -9.88
CA THR A 567 -30.24 -3.09 -8.86
C THR A 567 -29.96 -4.41 -9.57
N THR A 568 -28.74 -4.93 -9.42
CA THR A 568 -28.33 -6.21 -10.00
C THR A 568 -28.69 -7.38 -9.11
N TYR A 569 -28.82 -7.14 -7.81
CA TYR A 569 -29.36 -8.11 -6.88
C TYR A 569 -30.82 -8.41 -7.25
N ARG A 570 -31.04 -9.57 -7.87
CA ARG A 570 -32.35 -10.19 -7.99
C ARG A 570 -32.33 -11.39 -7.04
N PRO A 571 -33.08 -11.38 -5.92
CA PRO A 571 -33.26 -12.60 -5.15
C PRO A 571 -34.00 -13.59 -6.06
N SER A 572 -33.28 -14.48 -6.73
CA SER A 572 -33.93 -15.49 -7.56
C SER A 572 -34.51 -16.55 -6.62
N VAL A 573 -35.80 -16.82 -6.75
CA VAL A 573 -36.47 -17.99 -6.15
C VAL A 573 -35.70 -19.30 -6.44
N GLY A 574 -34.90 -19.34 -7.51
CA GLY A 574 -34.02 -20.45 -7.86
C GLY A 574 -32.73 -20.60 -7.03
N GLN A 575 -32.25 -19.57 -6.31
CA GLN A 575 -31.04 -19.70 -5.48
C GLN A 575 -31.30 -20.54 -4.23
N THR A 576 -32.53 -20.55 -3.72
CA THR A 576 -32.96 -21.46 -2.65
C THR A 576 -32.99 -22.92 -3.12
N LEU A 577 -33.38 -23.16 -4.38
CA LEU A 577 -33.39 -24.48 -5.00
C LEU A 577 -31.98 -24.99 -5.35
N VAL A 578 -31.10 -24.10 -5.82
CA VAL A 578 -29.70 -24.45 -6.12
C VAL A 578 -28.90 -24.64 -4.83
N SER A 579 -29.13 -23.84 -3.77
CA SER A 579 -28.50 -24.06 -2.47
C SER A 579 -28.96 -25.39 -1.86
N LEU A 580 -30.25 -25.71 -1.93
CA LEU A 580 -30.78 -27.03 -1.56
C LEU A 580 -30.13 -28.18 -2.36
N GLY A 581 -29.80 -27.95 -3.63
CA GLY A 581 -29.12 -28.94 -4.49
C GLY A 581 -27.64 -29.14 -4.16
N THR A 582 -26.91 -28.07 -3.84
CA THR A 582 -25.49 -28.15 -3.42
C THR A 582 -25.32 -28.62 -1.99
N ASP A 583 -26.24 -28.27 -1.09
CA ASP A 583 -26.25 -28.75 0.30
C ASP A 583 -26.57 -30.25 0.36
N ALA A 584 -27.39 -30.76 -0.58
CA ALA A 584 -27.64 -32.20 -0.73
C ALA A 584 -26.40 -32.99 -1.23
N GLN A 585 -25.47 -32.35 -1.94
CA GLN A 585 -24.24 -33.00 -2.43
C GLN A 585 -23.10 -33.02 -1.40
N HIS A 586 -23.21 -32.26 -0.31
CA HIS A 586 -22.21 -32.20 0.76
C HIS A 586 -22.64 -32.87 2.07
N LEU A 587 -23.81 -33.53 2.10
CA LEU A 587 -24.13 -34.45 3.19
C LEU A 587 -23.10 -35.59 3.18
N PRO A 588 -22.41 -35.87 4.31
CA PRO A 588 -21.60 -37.06 4.42
C PRO A 588 -22.55 -38.25 4.23
N PHE A 589 -22.30 -39.07 3.20
CA PHE A 589 -22.81 -40.43 3.20
C PHE A 589 -22.23 -41.11 4.44
N GLN A 590 -22.96 -41.05 5.56
CA GLN A 590 -22.75 -41.99 6.65
C GLN A 590 -22.92 -43.38 6.04
N GLU A 591 -21.83 -44.13 6.06
CA GLU A 591 -21.82 -45.55 5.81
C GLU A 591 -22.90 -46.21 6.67
N VAL A 592 -23.99 -46.60 6.02
CA VAL A 592 -24.95 -47.54 6.58
C VAL A 592 -24.42 -48.93 6.25
N GLY A 593 -23.75 -49.53 7.23
CA GLY A 593 -23.74 -50.97 7.50
C GLY A 593 -22.96 -51.89 6.55
N THR A 594 -21.90 -52.50 7.10
CA THR A 594 -21.89 -53.93 7.44
C THR A 594 -21.08 -54.16 8.71
#